data_AF-A0A517U6I2-F1
#
_entry.id   AF-A0A517U6I2-F1
#
_cell.length_a   1.000
_cell.length_b   1.000
_cell.length_c   1.000
_cell.angle_alpha   90.00
_cell.angle_beta   90.00
_cell.angle_gamma   90.00
#
_symmetry.space_group_name_H-M   'P 1'
#
loop_
_entity.id
_entity.type
_entity.pdbx_description
1 polymer ?
#
loop_
_entity_poly.entity_id
_entity_poly.type
_entity_poly.pdbx_seq_one_letter_code
_entity_poly.pdbx_strand_id
1 'polypeptide(L)'
;MPQLRWNDIDFLDFFAVEPTVEDFGVSYNYELERDGLRLLFTLWQFESVIQASLFRGTAEPALFTFAAYVRGEARFINDERGRYMDFEDCIVAPSRFWYVYAGDPFDQQRFPISATIRLAIDPDIRIGFVNYESRT
;
A
#
# COMPACT_ATOMS: atom_id res chain seq x y z
N MET A 1 15.17 -4.99 -6.25
CA MET A 1 14.16 -4.96 -5.18
C MET A 1 13.69 -6.38 -4.91
N PRO A 2 13.43 -6.76 -3.66
CA PRO A 2 12.79 -8.03 -3.36
C PRO A 2 11.34 -8.04 -3.89
N GLN A 3 10.80 -9.24 -4.13
CA GLN A 3 9.37 -9.40 -4.42
C GLN A 3 8.57 -9.23 -3.12
N LEU A 4 7.42 -8.55 -3.20
CA LEU A 4 6.50 -8.42 -2.08
C LEU A 4 6.04 -9.81 -1.62
N ARG A 5 5.99 -10.00 -0.31
CA ARG A 5 5.26 -11.11 0.31
C ARG A 5 3.81 -10.69 0.48
N TRP A 6 2.94 -11.27 -0.32
CA TRP A 6 1.50 -11.00 -0.33
C TRP A 6 0.75 -12.25 -0.78
N ASN A 7 -0.57 -12.26 -0.53
CA ASN A 7 -1.47 -13.32 -0.96
C ASN A 7 -2.59 -12.68 -1.79
N ASP A 8 -2.81 -13.21 -2.99
CA ASP A 8 -3.80 -12.70 -3.94
C ASP A 8 -5.24 -12.93 -3.48
N ILE A 9 -5.51 -14.06 -2.84
CA ILE A 9 -6.81 -14.37 -2.23
C ILE A 9 -7.11 -13.39 -1.09
N ASP A 10 -6.12 -13.07 -0.26
CA ASP A 10 -6.28 -12.10 0.83
C ASP A 10 -6.61 -10.69 0.30
N PHE A 11 -5.98 -10.28 -0.80
CA PHE A 11 -6.27 -9.00 -1.45
C PHE A 11 -7.66 -8.99 -2.10
N LEU A 12 -8.03 -10.09 -2.77
CA LEU A 12 -9.36 -10.23 -3.38
C LEU A 12 -10.46 -10.21 -2.31
N ASP A 13 -10.28 -10.91 -1.19
CA ASP A 13 -11.21 -10.82 -0.05
C ASP A 13 -11.24 -9.38 0.46
N PHE A 14 -10.09 -8.82 0.85
CA PHE A 14 -10.01 -7.48 1.43
C PHE A 14 -10.72 -6.42 0.57
N PHE A 15 -10.33 -6.30 -0.71
CA PHE A 15 -10.87 -5.30 -1.63
C PHE A 15 -12.27 -5.62 -2.16
N ALA A 16 -12.65 -6.91 -2.17
CA ALA A 16 -13.90 -7.41 -2.74
C ALA A 16 -14.15 -6.99 -4.20
N VAL A 17 -13.09 -6.63 -4.92
CA VAL A 17 -13.10 -6.30 -6.35
C VAL A 17 -11.90 -6.97 -7.01
N GLU A 18 -12.08 -7.47 -8.22
CA GLU A 18 -10.95 -7.98 -9.01
C GLU A 18 -10.05 -6.81 -9.45
N PRO A 19 -8.72 -6.96 -9.36
CA PRO A 19 -7.82 -5.93 -9.85
C PRO A 19 -7.83 -5.86 -11.37
N THR A 20 -7.71 -4.65 -11.91
CA THR A 20 -7.25 -4.48 -13.29
C THR A 20 -5.76 -4.78 -13.31
N VAL A 21 -5.39 -5.89 -13.96
CA VAL A 21 -4.00 -6.33 -14.10
C VAL A 21 -3.38 -5.71 -15.35
N GLU A 22 -2.30 -4.97 -15.16
CA GLU A 22 -1.57 -4.31 -16.24
C GLU A 22 -0.13 -4.83 -16.33
N ASP A 23 0.62 -4.34 -17.32
CA ASP A 23 2.05 -4.64 -17.50
C ASP A 23 2.38 -6.14 -17.52
N PHE A 24 1.54 -6.97 -18.12
CA PHE A 24 1.70 -8.43 -18.17
C PHE A 24 1.75 -9.09 -16.78
N GLY A 25 0.98 -8.61 -15.80
CA GLY A 25 0.95 -9.18 -14.45
C GLY A 25 1.97 -8.57 -13.48
N VAL A 26 2.54 -7.43 -13.85
CA VAL A 26 3.50 -6.70 -13.01
C VAL A 26 2.78 -5.74 -12.06
N SER A 27 1.61 -5.23 -12.45
CA SER A 27 0.83 -4.27 -11.67
C SER A 27 -0.61 -4.73 -11.46
N TYR A 28 -1.11 -4.55 -10.24
CA TYR A 28 -2.47 -4.88 -9.83
C TYR A 28 -3.14 -3.60 -9.33
N ASN A 29 -4.16 -3.14 -10.04
CA ASN A 29 -4.86 -1.90 -9.75
C ASN A 29 -6.26 -2.20 -9.19
N TYR A 30 -6.52 -1.74 -7.97
CA TYR A 30 -7.81 -1.84 -7.30
C TYR A 30 -8.44 -0.45 -7.24
N GLU A 31 -9.71 -0.37 -7.60
CA GLU A 31 -10.51 0.85 -7.52
C GLU A 31 -11.81 0.56 -6.77
N LEU A 32 -12.09 1.37 -5.76
CA LEU A 32 -13.34 1.28 -5.00
C LEU A 32 -13.80 2.65 -4.51
N GLU A 33 -15.10 2.75 -4.27
CA GLU A 33 -15.74 3.96 -3.74
C GLU A 33 -16.53 3.65 -2.46
N ARG A 34 -16.36 4.49 -1.44
CA ARG A 34 -17.08 4.46 -0.16
C ARG A 34 -17.32 5.89 0.32
N ASP A 35 -18.57 6.22 0.65
CA ASP A 35 -18.97 7.52 1.22
C ASP A 35 -18.46 8.75 0.43
N GLY A 36 -18.46 8.65 -0.90
CA GLY A 36 -17.98 9.70 -1.80
C GLY A 36 -16.46 9.89 -1.81
N LEU A 37 -15.70 8.97 -1.21
CA LEU A 37 -14.26 8.82 -1.38
C LEU A 37 -13.96 7.67 -2.33
N ARG A 38 -13.10 7.92 -3.30
CA ARG A 38 -12.62 6.92 -4.26
C ARG A 38 -11.16 6.62 -3.98
N LEU A 39 -10.84 5.36 -3.74
CA LEU A 39 -9.48 4.87 -3.52
C LEU A 39 -9.00 4.18 -4.80
N LEU A 40 -7.88 4.67 -5.35
CA LEU A 40 -7.08 3.94 -6.33
C LEU A 40 -5.86 3.37 -5.62
N PHE A 41 -5.75 2.06 -5.59
CA PHE A 41 -4.65 1.34 -4.96
C PHE A 41 -3.93 0.49 -5.99
N THR A 42 -2.62 0.71 -6.16
CA THR A 42 -1.78 -0.06 -7.08
C THR A 42 -0.73 -0.83 -6.31
N LEU A 43 -0.55 -2.10 -6.67
CA LEU A 43 0.52 -2.96 -6.18
C LEU A 43 1.47 -3.34 -7.33
N TRP A 44 2.77 -3.11 -7.14
CA TRP A 44 3.84 -3.65 -7.99
C TRP A 44 4.62 -4.72 -7.23
N GLN A 45 4.21 -5.97 -7.39
CA GLN A 45 4.73 -7.09 -6.60
C GLN A 45 6.25 -7.29 -6.76
N PHE A 46 6.80 -7.12 -7.96
CA PHE A 46 8.23 -7.36 -8.22
C PHE A 46 9.15 -6.25 -7.71
N GLU A 47 8.58 -5.11 -7.34
CA GLU A 47 9.32 -3.99 -6.77
C GLU A 47 9.07 -3.83 -5.27
N SER A 48 8.12 -4.59 -4.74
CA SER A 48 7.60 -4.45 -3.38
C SER A 48 7.18 -3.01 -3.08
N VAL A 49 6.41 -2.44 -4.00
CA VAL A 49 5.87 -1.07 -3.91
C VAL A 49 4.36 -1.11 -3.97
N ILE A 50 3.74 -0.32 -3.09
CA ILE A 50 2.33 0.05 -3.19
C ILE A 50 2.20 1.54 -3.45
N GLN A 51 1.10 1.94 -4.08
CA GLN A 51 0.71 3.34 -4.18
C GLN A 51 -0.78 3.45 -3.92
N ALA A 52 -1.17 4.46 -3.14
CA ALA A 52 -2.57 4.76 -2.90
C ALA A 52 -2.83 6.23 -3.19
N SER A 53 -3.91 6.47 -3.93
CA SER A 53 -4.45 7.80 -4.21
C SER A 53 -5.90 7.85 -3.77
N LEU A 54 -6.24 8.86 -2.97
CA LEU A 54 -7.58 9.08 -2.46
C LEU A 54 -8.19 10.31 -3.12
N PHE A 55 -9.39 10.19 -3.68
CA PHE A 55 -10.10 11.24 -4.38
C PHE A 55 -11.44 11.50 -3.71
N ARG A 56 -12.01 12.68 -3.95
CA ARG A 56 -13.41 12.98 -3.64
C ARG A 56 -14.27 12.69 -4.87
N GLY A 57 -14.95 11.54 -4.91
CA GLY A 57 -15.68 11.06 -6.08
C GLY A 57 -14.78 11.04 -7.33
N THR A 58 -15.25 11.65 -8.41
CA THR A 58 -14.51 11.79 -9.68
C THR A 58 -13.69 13.08 -9.78
N ALA A 59 -13.56 13.84 -8.69
CA ALA A 59 -12.86 15.11 -8.72
C ALA A 59 -11.34 14.90 -8.81
N GLU A 60 -10.70 15.73 -9.62
CA GLU A 60 -9.25 15.89 -9.70
C GLU A 60 -8.85 17.25 -9.10
N PRO A 61 -7.67 17.37 -8.45
CA PRO A 61 -6.68 16.31 -8.20
C PRO A 61 -7.04 15.41 -7.00
N ALA A 62 -6.29 14.33 -6.80
CA ALA A 62 -6.35 13.51 -5.59
C ALA A 62 -6.20 14.38 -4.32
N LEU A 63 -6.96 14.05 -3.28
CA LEU A 63 -6.83 14.64 -1.94
C LEU A 63 -5.48 14.29 -1.32
N PHE A 64 -5.01 13.07 -1.60
CA PHE A 64 -3.77 12.54 -1.07
C PHE A 64 -3.25 11.41 -1.96
N THR A 65 -1.95 11.41 -2.23
CA THR A 65 -1.25 10.33 -2.93
C THR A 65 0.06 10.04 -2.21
N PHE A 66 0.38 8.76 -2.02
CA PHE A 66 1.69 8.32 -1.56
C PHE A 66 2.07 6.97 -2.20
N ALA A 67 3.37 6.70 -2.23
CA ALA A 67 3.91 5.38 -2.47
C ALA A 67 4.58 4.86 -1.20
N ALA A 68 4.71 3.54 -1.08
CA ALA A 68 5.50 2.92 -0.03
C ALA A 68 6.25 1.70 -0.54
N TYR A 69 7.55 1.63 -0.20
CA TYR A 69 8.36 0.44 -0.39
C TYR A 69 8.16 -0.45 0.83
N VAL A 70 7.57 -1.62 0.63
CA VAL A 70 7.22 -2.56 1.69
C VAL A 70 8.37 -3.55 1.86
N ARG A 71 9.07 -3.50 2.99
CA ARG A 71 10.20 -4.43 3.24
C ARG A 71 9.75 -5.72 3.94
N GLY A 72 8.58 -5.65 4.58
CA GLY A 72 7.96 -6.75 5.32
C GLY A 72 7.04 -7.61 4.45
N GLU A 73 5.82 -7.78 4.94
CA GLU A 73 4.75 -8.54 4.30
C GLU A 73 3.48 -7.68 4.27
N ALA A 74 2.61 -7.93 3.28
CA ALA A 74 1.24 -7.45 3.29
C ALA A 74 0.33 -8.53 3.89
N ARG A 75 -0.31 -8.23 5.02
CA ARG A 75 -1.15 -9.17 5.77
C ARG A 75 -2.57 -8.68 5.89
N PHE A 76 -3.52 -9.50 5.47
CA PHE A 76 -4.93 -9.25 5.73
C PHE A 76 -5.29 -9.73 7.14
N ILE A 77 -5.84 -8.83 7.94
CA ILE A 77 -6.37 -9.12 9.27
C ILE A 77 -7.90 -9.02 9.19
N ASN A 78 -8.56 -10.11 9.53
CA ASN A 78 -10.02 -10.21 9.59
C ASN A 78 -10.41 -11.06 10.81
N ASP A 79 -10.37 -10.41 11.98
CA ASP A 79 -10.69 -11.04 13.27
C ASP A 79 -11.35 -10.01 14.21
N GLU A 80 -11.43 -10.34 15.50
CA GLU A 80 -12.02 -9.47 16.53
C GLU A 80 -11.37 -8.06 16.62
N ARG A 81 -10.15 -7.90 16.11
CA ARG A 81 -9.44 -6.60 16.06
C ARG A 81 -9.93 -5.71 14.93
N GLY A 82 -10.64 -6.27 13.95
CA GLY A 82 -11.21 -5.58 12.79
C GLY A 82 -10.80 -6.19 11.46
N ARG A 83 -11.18 -5.50 10.39
CA ARG A 83 -10.95 -5.88 8.99
C ARG A 83 -10.05 -4.86 8.30
N TYR A 84 -8.77 -5.16 8.11
CA TYR A 84 -7.79 -4.25 7.52
C TYR A 84 -6.58 -4.98 6.92
N MET A 85 -5.85 -4.31 6.03
CA MET A 85 -4.59 -4.77 5.45
C MET A 85 -3.43 -4.03 6.13
N ASP A 86 -2.48 -4.76 6.69
CA ASP A 86 -1.21 -4.20 7.21
C ASP A 86 -0.09 -4.42 6.20
N PHE A 87 0.63 -3.35 5.86
CA PHE A 87 1.87 -3.39 5.10
C PHE A 87 3.03 -3.10 6.03
N GLU A 88 3.83 -4.11 6.31
CA GLU A 88 4.86 -4.03 7.34
C GLU A 88 6.17 -3.43 6.83
N ASP A 89 6.87 -2.75 7.73
CA ASP A 89 8.23 -2.25 7.48
C ASP A 89 8.32 -1.38 6.22
N CYS A 90 7.41 -0.42 6.09
CA CYS A 90 7.28 0.47 4.95
C CYS A 90 8.18 1.70 5.04
N ILE A 91 8.82 2.03 3.92
CA ILE A 91 9.41 3.35 3.67
C ILE A 91 8.44 4.16 2.81
N VAL A 92 7.86 5.21 3.39
CA VAL A 92 6.91 6.10 2.71
C VAL A 92 7.66 7.05 1.78
N ALA A 93 7.16 7.21 0.55
CA ALA A 93 7.79 7.98 -0.50
C ALA A 93 6.75 8.77 -1.31
N PRO A 94 7.15 9.87 -1.97
CA PRO A 94 6.25 10.65 -2.82
C PRO A 94 5.84 9.91 -4.09
N SER A 95 6.64 8.93 -4.54
CA SER A 95 6.33 8.12 -5.72
C SER A 95 7.14 6.81 -5.75
N ARG A 96 6.70 5.87 -6.59
CA ARG A 96 7.41 4.62 -6.92
C ARG A 96 8.84 4.83 -7.45
N PHE A 97 9.15 6.01 -8.02
CA PHE A 97 10.47 6.29 -8.60
C PHE A 97 11.42 7.02 -7.65
N TRP A 98 11.01 7.24 -6.39
CA TRP A 98 11.80 7.99 -5.42
C TRP A 98 13.20 7.41 -5.18
N TYR A 99 13.37 6.08 -5.32
CA TYR A 99 14.66 5.41 -5.18
C TYR A 99 15.76 5.97 -6.10
N VAL A 100 15.40 6.57 -7.24
CA VAL A 100 16.36 7.21 -8.17
C VAL A 100 17.14 8.32 -7.48
N TYR A 101 16.50 9.04 -6.55
CA TYR A 101 17.11 10.14 -5.81
C TYR A 101 17.54 9.72 -4.41
N ALA A 102 16.74 8.86 -3.78
CA ALA A 102 16.90 8.49 -2.39
C ALA A 102 17.85 7.31 -2.17
N GLY A 103 18.30 6.61 -3.22
CA GLY A 103 19.05 5.36 -3.11
C GLY A 103 18.12 4.16 -2.87
N ASP A 104 18.72 3.03 -2.46
CA ASP A 104 17.98 1.78 -2.22
C ASP A 104 17.12 1.87 -0.95
N PRO A 105 15.78 1.89 -1.02
CA PRO A 105 14.90 1.96 0.15
C PRO A 105 14.96 0.71 1.03
N PHE A 106 15.55 -0.39 0.53
CA PHE A 106 15.73 -1.63 1.27
C PHE A 106 17.06 -1.67 2.05
N ASP A 107 17.94 -0.69 1.86
CA ASP A 107 19.13 -0.51 2.68
C ASP A 107 18.73 -0.05 4.10
N GLN A 108 18.78 -0.97 5.06
CA GLN A 108 18.42 -0.70 6.45
C GLN A 108 19.40 0.23 7.18
N GLN A 109 20.65 0.33 6.74
CA GLN A 109 21.59 1.29 7.32
C GLN A 109 21.23 2.72 6.91
N ARG A 110 20.78 2.88 5.66
CA ARG A 110 20.34 4.18 5.12
C ARG A 110 18.93 4.56 5.58
N PHE A 111 18.04 3.58 5.68
CA PHE A 111 16.63 3.75 6.08
C PHE A 111 16.30 2.92 7.33
N PRO A 112 16.82 3.28 8.51
CA PRO A 112 16.68 2.47 9.73
C PRO A 112 15.29 2.57 10.39
N ILE A 113 14.47 3.54 9.95
CA ILE A 113 13.13 3.79 10.49
C ILE A 113 12.10 3.48 9.42
N SER A 114 11.11 2.69 9.78
CA SER A 114 9.93 2.41 8.96
C SER A 114 8.64 2.61 9.74
N ALA A 115 7.53 2.58 9.01
CA ALA A 115 6.18 2.51 9.57
C ALA A 115 5.48 1.24 9.07
N THR A 116 4.53 0.73 9.83
CA THR A 116 3.49 -0.13 9.26
C THR A 116 2.40 0.75 8.69
N ILE A 117 1.94 0.44 7.48
CA ILE A 117 0.80 1.16 6.88
C ILE A 117 -0.42 0.27 7.02
N ARG A 118 -1.47 0.78 7.65
CA ARG A 118 -2.74 0.09 7.83
C ARG A 118 -3.80 0.69 6.92
N LEU A 119 -4.38 -0.13 6.05
CA LEU A 119 -5.49 0.25 5.17
C LEU A 119 -6.76 -0.47 5.63
N ALA A 120 -7.80 0.28 5.96
CA ALA A 120 -9.16 -0.23 6.14
C ALA A 120 -10.07 0.41 5.10
N ILE A 121 -11.07 -0.33 4.61
CA ILE A 121 -12.02 0.14 3.59
C ILE A 121 -13.49 -0.08 3.95
N ASP A 122 -13.75 -0.65 5.13
CA ASP A 122 -15.08 -0.98 5.64
C ASP A 122 -15.13 -0.66 7.15
N PRO A 123 -16.09 0.15 7.64
CA PRO A 123 -17.13 0.87 6.88
C PRO A 123 -16.58 2.04 6.03
N ASP A 124 -15.49 2.66 6.49
CA ASP A 124 -14.90 3.84 5.84
C ASP A 124 -13.48 3.54 5.33
N ILE A 125 -13.04 4.29 4.32
CA ILE A 125 -11.63 4.27 3.89
C ILE A 125 -10.77 4.99 4.95
N ARG A 126 -9.82 4.25 5.54
CA ARG A 126 -8.85 4.77 6.52
C ARG A 126 -7.45 4.30 6.16
N ILE A 127 -6.52 5.25 6.14
CA ILE A 127 -5.09 4.99 5.94
C ILE A 127 -4.36 5.47 7.20
N GLY A 128 -3.75 4.55 7.91
CA GLY A 128 -2.98 4.82 9.13
C GLY A 128 -1.51 4.48 8.95
N PHE A 129 -0.63 5.32 9.48
CA PHE A 129 0.79 5.02 9.63
C PHE A 129 1.02 4.67 11.10
N VAL A 130 1.18 3.38 11.40
CA VAL A 130 1.22 2.82 12.75
C VAL A 130 2.61 2.24 13.05
N ASN A 131 3.04 2.31 14.31
CA ASN A 131 4.29 1.78 14.83
C ASN A 131 5.55 2.23 14.09
N TYR A 132 6.31 3.15 14.69
CA TYR A 132 7.63 3.53 14.23
C TYR A 132 8.66 2.61 14.90
N GLU A 133 9.20 1.65 14.15
CA GLU A 133 10.29 0.81 14.63
C GLU A 133 11.62 1.34 14.11
N SER A 134 12.57 1.59 15.04
CA SER A 134 13.98 1.77 14.69
C SER A 134 14.66 0.42 14.82
N ARG A 135 15.17 -0.11 13.71
CA ARG A 135 16.05 -1.29 13.74
C ARG A 135 17.48 -0.79 13.73
N THR A 136 18.13 -0.83 14.91
CA THR A 136 19.55 -0.52 15.10
C THR A 136 20.38 -1.80 15.11
#